data_AF-A0A8T5LBU5-F1
#
_entry.id   AF-A0A8T5LBU5-F1
#
_cell.length_a   1.000
_cell.length_b   1.000
_cell.length_c   1.000
_cell.angle_alpha   90.00
_cell.angle_beta   90.00
_cell.angle_gamma   90.00
#
_symmetry.space_group_name_H-M   'P 1'
#
loop_
_entity.id
_entity.type
_entity.pdbx_description
1 polymer ?
#
loop_
_entity_poly.entity_id
_entity_poly.type
_entity_poly.pdbx_seq_one_letter_code
_entity_poly.pdbx_strand_id
1 'polypeptide(L)'
;MVEVLSMISDIDSFLSGEAGLIFTLLFFTAVIIIYSVFVFYFYRFLAKKNIIELNLHQYNRYSNSNLAKFFAIIFYIVEYLVLLPILTFFWFAVLAILILTLAEGIPLSSVLLISAALVASVRTTAYISESLSKDLAKMIPFTFLAIAFTKPGFFEVSPLLSRILEIPTLLSIIPYYLIFIVSIELIMRFLDFVNKVFVSKEEL
;
A
#
# COMPACT_ATOMS: atom_id res chain seq x y z
N MET A 1 39.41 4.16 6.13
CA MET A 1 38.74 4.64 7.36
C MET A 1 39.01 6.12 7.58
N VAL A 2 40.26 6.59 7.52
CA VAL A 2 40.64 8.02 7.63
C VAL A 2 40.07 8.89 6.49
N GLU A 3 40.12 8.44 5.24
CA GLU A 3 39.53 9.17 4.09
C GLU A 3 38.01 9.32 4.14
N VAL A 4 37.31 8.32 4.69
CA VAL A 4 35.85 8.37 4.84
C VAL A 4 35.49 9.36 5.93
N LEU A 5 36.25 9.38 7.02
CA LEU A 5 36.09 10.36 8.10
C LEU A 5 36.39 11.80 7.64
N SER A 6 37.39 12.01 6.78
CA SER A 6 37.67 13.32 6.21
C SER A 6 36.61 13.77 5.21
N MET A 7 36.10 12.86 4.37
CA MET A 7 34.94 13.16 3.51
C MET A 7 33.70 13.55 4.31
N ILE A 8 33.43 12.87 5.43
CA ILE A 8 32.31 13.19 6.31
C ILE A 8 32.49 14.57 6.96
N SER A 9 33.69 14.90 7.44
CA SER A 9 33.96 16.23 8.03
C SER A 9 33.90 17.37 7.01
N ASP A 10 34.32 17.11 5.77
CA ASP A 10 34.23 18.08 4.68
C ASP A 10 32.76 18.32 4.29
N ILE A 11 31.93 17.29 4.31
CA ILE A 11 30.47 17.40 4.12
C ILE A 11 29.85 18.22 5.28
N ASP A 12 30.24 17.96 6.53
CA ASP A 12 29.68 18.65 7.71
C ASP A 12 30.05 20.14 7.74
N SER A 13 31.29 20.48 7.38
CA SER A 13 31.75 21.87 7.27
C SER A 13 31.09 22.61 6.09
N PHE A 14 30.80 21.90 4.99
CA PHE A 14 30.07 22.44 3.84
C PHE A 14 28.57 22.64 4.13
N LEU A 15 27.97 21.77 4.95
CA LEU A 15 26.56 21.84 5.35
C LEU A 15 26.26 22.85 6.47
N SER A 16 27.27 23.36 7.17
CA SER A 16 27.09 24.26 8.33
C SER A 16 27.15 25.77 8.01
N GLY A 17 27.50 26.16 6.78
CA GLY A 17 27.44 27.57 6.32
C GLY A 17 26.09 27.98 5.70
N GLU A 18 25.94 29.24 5.25
CA GLU A 18 24.75 29.72 4.53
C GLU A 18 24.46 28.89 3.25
N ALA A 19 25.50 28.41 2.57
CA ALA A 19 25.38 27.46 1.46
C ALA A 19 24.78 26.12 1.91
N GLY A 20 25.13 25.67 3.12
CA GLY A 20 24.64 24.45 3.73
C GLY A 20 23.13 24.44 4.00
N LEU A 21 22.53 25.59 4.28
CA LEU A 21 21.07 25.74 4.36
C LEU A 21 20.41 25.44 3.01
N ILE A 22 20.97 25.94 1.90
CA ILE A 22 20.45 25.69 0.55
C ILE A 22 20.57 24.20 0.20
N PHE A 23 21.70 23.57 0.51
CA PHE A 23 21.88 22.13 0.28
C PHE A 23 20.95 21.27 1.14
N THR A 24 20.74 21.65 2.40
CA THR A 24 19.80 20.98 3.31
C THR A 24 18.36 21.11 2.78
N LEU A 25 17.95 22.30 2.36
CA LEU A 25 16.63 22.53 1.78
C LEU A 25 16.44 21.72 0.49
N LEU A 26 17.45 21.67 -0.37
CA LEU A 26 17.42 20.90 -1.61
C LEU A 26 17.30 19.40 -1.31
N PHE A 27 18.07 18.89 -0.34
CA PHE A 27 17.99 17.50 0.11
C PHE A 27 16.58 17.14 0.61
N PHE A 28 16.01 17.90 1.55
CA PHE A 28 14.66 17.63 2.04
C PHE A 28 13.61 17.73 0.93
N THR A 29 13.72 18.72 0.05
CA THR A 29 12.82 18.88 -1.11
C THR A 29 12.89 17.66 -2.02
N ALA A 30 14.09 17.18 -2.34
CA ALA A 30 14.28 16.00 -3.17
C ALA A 30 13.68 14.74 -2.52
N VAL A 31 13.93 14.52 -1.23
CA VAL A 31 13.34 13.40 -0.47
C VAL A 31 11.82 13.46 -0.48
N ILE A 32 11.23 14.64 -0.22
CA ILE A 32 9.77 14.85 -0.26
C ILE A 32 9.21 14.51 -1.64
N ILE A 33 9.83 14.98 -2.72
CA ILE A 33 9.37 14.71 -4.09
C ILE A 33 9.43 13.21 -4.38
N ILE A 34 10.58 12.57 -4.15
CA ILE A 34 10.79 11.14 -4.42
C ILE A 34 9.77 10.31 -3.64
N TYR A 35 9.62 10.58 -2.34
CA TYR A 35 8.69 9.85 -1.50
C TYR A 35 7.23 10.12 -1.89
N SER A 36 6.86 11.36 -2.21
CA SER A 36 5.49 11.70 -2.64
C SER A 36 5.12 11.03 -3.97
N VAL A 37 6.07 10.90 -4.89
CA VAL A 37 5.90 10.13 -6.14
C VAL A 37 5.67 8.65 -5.81
N PHE A 38 6.46 8.07 -4.91
CA PHE A 38 6.22 6.71 -4.43
C PHE A 38 4.81 6.54 -3.84
N VAL A 39 4.41 7.44 -2.93
CA VAL A 39 3.07 7.43 -2.32
C VAL A 39 2.00 7.54 -3.39
N PHE A 40 2.21 8.37 -4.41
CA PHE A 40 1.27 8.56 -5.52
C PHE A 40 0.94 7.26 -6.26
N TYR A 41 1.95 6.47 -6.60
CA TYR A 41 1.74 5.18 -7.23
C TYR A 41 1.17 4.15 -6.26
N PHE A 42 1.70 4.10 -5.04
CA PHE A 42 1.25 3.22 -3.97
C PHE A 42 -0.25 3.34 -3.70
N TYR A 43 -0.75 4.55 -3.40
CA TYR A 43 -2.13 4.73 -2.98
C TYR A 43 -3.11 4.45 -4.13
N ARG A 44 -2.76 4.86 -5.36
CA ARG A 44 -3.60 4.63 -6.54
C ARG A 44 -3.74 3.17 -6.84
N PHE A 45 -2.68 2.42 -6.62
CA PHE A 45 -2.69 1.00 -6.85
C PHE A 45 -3.56 0.28 -5.81
N LEU A 46 -3.40 0.61 -4.52
CA LEU A 46 -4.18 -0.01 -3.44
C LEU A 46 -5.69 0.31 -3.51
N ALA A 47 -6.01 1.55 -3.88
CA ALA A 47 -7.38 2.07 -3.90
C ALA A 47 -8.21 1.64 -5.12
N LYS A 48 -7.60 1.00 -6.12
CA LYS A 48 -8.32 0.52 -7.31
C LYS A 48 -9.25 -0.63 -6.95
N LYS A 49 -10.53 -0.49 -7.28
CA LYS A 49 -11.52 -1.57 -7.17
C LYS A 49 -11.10 -2.81 -7.96
N ASN A 50 -10.76 -2.63 -9.24
CA ASN A 50 -10.23 -3.68 -10.12
C ASN A 50 -8.79 -3.30 -10.51
N ILE A 51 -7.84 -4.21 -10.28
CA ILE A 51 -6.43 -3.96 -10.65
C ILE A 51 -6.21 -4.24 -12.15
N ILE A 52 -6.90 -5.23 -12.71
CA ILE A 52 -6.89 -5.53 -14.14
C ILE A 52 -8.32 -5.34 -14.66
N GLU A 53 -8.47 -4.53 -15.70
CA GLU A 53 -9.73 -4.37 -16.42
C GLU A 53 -9.84 -5.50 -17.46
N LEU A 54 -10.26 -6.68 -17.04
CA LEU A 54 -10.55 -7.78 -17.99
C LEU A 54 -11.73 -7.38 -18.88
N ASN A 55 -11.45 -7.00 -20.12
CA ASN A 55 -12.47 -6.76 -21.13
C ASN A 55 -12.99 -8.09 -21.70
N LEU A 56 -14.03 -8.65 -21.08
CA LEU A 56 -14.62 -9.93 -21.50
C LEU A 56 -15.22 -9.88 -22.92
N HIS A 57 -15.58 -8.69 -23.45
CA HIS A 57 -16.15 -8.55 -24.79
C HIS A 57 -15.16 -8.91 -25.90
N GLN A 58 -13.86 -8.77 -25.68
CA GLN A 58 -12.85 -9.10 -26.69
C GLN A 58 -12.78 -10.60 -27.00
N TYR A 59 -13.20 -11.45 -26.05
CA TYR A 59 -13.21 -12.92 -26.21
C TYR A 59 -14.47 -13.45 -26.89
N ASN A 60 -15.52 -12.63 -27.04
CA ASN A 60 -16.77 -13.02 -27.69
C ASN A 60 -16.74 -12.89 -29.23
N ARG A 61 -15.67 -12.33 -29.81
CA ARG A 61 -15.49 -12.17 -31.27
C ARG A 61 -14.86 -13.39 -31.97
N TYR A 62 -14.33 -14.37 -31.24
CA TYR A 62 -13.63 -15.51 -31.83
C TYR A 62 -14.56 -16.71 -32.08
N SER A 63 -14.41 -17.31 -33.26
CA SER A 63 -15.21 -18.43 -33.79
C SER A 63 -15.28 -19.67 -32.88
N ASN A 64 -14.33 -19.89 -31.98
CA ASN A 64 -14.36 -20.96 -30.97
C ASN A 64 -14.88 -20.43 -29.62
N SER A 65 -16.19 -20.15 -29.58
CA SER A 65 -16.88 -19.52 -28.45
C SER A 65 -16.64 -20.22 -27.09
N ASN A 66 -16.45 -21.55 -27.06
CA ASN A 66 -16.35 -22.30 -25.80
C ASN A 66 -14.95 -22.26 -25.15
N LEU A 67 -13.87 -22.36 -25.94
CA LEU A 67 -12.50 -22.30 -25.42
C LEU A 67 -12.15 -20.89 -24.91
N ALA A 68 -12.55 -19.86 -25.65
CA ALA A 68 -12.34 -18.48 -25.24
C ALA A 68 -13.06 -18.15 -23.93
N LYS A 69 -14.31 -18.63 -23.75
CA LYS A 69 -15.06 -18.50 -22.49
C LYS A 69 -14.40 -19.25 -21.33
N PHE A 70 -13.88 -20.46 -21.57
CA PHE A 70 -13.17 -21.24 -20.55
C PHE A 70 -11.92 -20.52 -20.03
N PHE A 71 -11.06 -20.02 -20.91
CA PHE A 71 -9.88 -19.25 -20.51
C PHE A 71 -10.25 -17.93 -19.82
N ALA A 72 -11.32 -17.25 -20.25
CA ALA A 72 -11.79 -16.03 -19.59
C ALA A 72 -12.22 -16.29 -18.13
N ILE A 73 -12.91 -17.40 -17.87
CA ILE A 73 -13.28 -17.80 -16.49
C ILE A 73 -12.03 -18.13 -15.67
N ILE A 74 -11.05 -18.85 -16.24
CA ILE A 74 -9.79 -19.15 -15.55
C ILE A 74 -9.05 -17.86 -15.19
N PHE A 75 -8.88 -16.92 -16.13
CA PHE A 75 -8.22 -15.65 -15.86
C PHE A 75 -8.96 -14.84 -14.78
N TYR A 76 -10.29 -14.84 -14.81
CA TYR A 76 -11.11 -14.24 -13.78
C TYR A 76 -10.83 -14.87 -12.40
N ILE A 77 -10.82 -16.20 -12.30
CA ILE A 77 -10.54 -16.91 -11.04
C ILE A 77 -9.12 -16.60 -10.55
N VAL A 78 -8.11 -16.68 -11.42
CA VAL A 78 -6.71 -16.43 -11.05
C VAL A 78 -6.53 -14.99 -10.57
N GLU A 79 -7.12 -14.01 -11.25
CA GLU A 79 -7.03 -12.60 -10.85
C GLU A 79 -7.62 -12.38 -9.46
N TYR A 80 -8.85 -12.86 -9.23
CA TYR A 80 -9.58 -12.50 -8.02
C TYR A 80 -9.30 -13.40 -6.84
N LEU A 81 -8.94 -14.66 -7.07
CA LEU A 81 -8.67 -15.62 -6.01
C LEU A 81 -7.18 -15.70 -5.66
N VAL A 82 -6.28 -15.34 -6.58
CA VAL A 82 -4.83 -15.47 -6.36
C VAL A 82 -4.12 -14.12 -6.38
N LEU A 83 -4.27 -13.33 -7.45
CA LEU A 83 -3.54 -12.05 -7.56
C LEU A 83 -3.99 -11.05 -6.50
N LEU A 84 -5.29 -10.93 -6.26
CA LEU A 84 -5.83 -10.03 -5.23
C LEU A 84 -5.25 -10.29 -3.84
N PRO A 85 -5.34 -11.51 -3.26
CA PRO A 85 -4.77 -11.79 -1.94
C PRO A 85 -3.26 -11.52 -1.83
N ILE A 86 -2.48 -11.91 -2.85
CA ILE A 86 -1.02 -11.68 -2.87
C ILE A 86 -0.73 -10.19 -2.81
N LEU A 87 -1.48 -9.41 -3.57
CA LEU A 87 -1.28 -7.99 -3.69
C LEU A 87 -1.72 -7.23 -2.44
N THR A 88 -2.88 -7.60 -1.90
CA THR A 88 -3.36 -7.13 -0.61
C THR A 88 -2.34 -7.44 0.49
N PHE A 89 -1.75 -8.64 0.49
CA PHE A 89 -0.69 -9.01 1.42
C PHE A 89 0.55 -8.12 1.30
N PHE A 90 1.01 -7.90 0.07
CA PHE A 90 2.15 -7.02 -0.18
C PHE A 90 1.92 -5.61 0.39
N TRP A 91 0.77 -5.00 0.10
CA TRP A 91 0.48 -3.65 0.59
C TRP A 91 0.18 -3.58 2.08
N PHE A 92 -0.46 -4.61 2.62
CA PHE A 92 -0.63 -4.77 4.06
C PHE A 92 0.72 -4.81 4.78
N ALA A 93 1.71 -5.56 4.26
CA ALA A 93 3.05 -5.60 4.84
C ALA A 93 3.74 -4.22 4.78
N VAL A 94 3.64 -3.52 3.65
CA VAL A 94 4.18 -2.15 3.52
C VAL A 94 3.54 -1.22 4.56
N LEU A 95 2.22 -1.20 4.70
CA LEU A 95 1.54 -0.36 5.69
C LEU A 95 1.86 -0.75 7.13
N ALA A 96 2.00 -2.05 7.40
CA ALA A 96 2.39 -2.54 8.71
C ALA A 96 3.80 -2.07 9.08
N ILE A 97 4.76 -2.10 8.16
CA ILE A 97 6.11 -1.60 8.39
C ILE A 97 6.10 -0.09 8.66
N LEU A 98 5.33 0.67 7.86
CA LEU A 98 5.18 2.11 8.09
C LEU A 98 4.60 2.35 9.49
N ILE A 99 3.44 1.76 9.82
CA ILE A 99 2.80 1.95 11.12
C ILE A 99 3.71 1.49 12.26
N LEU A 100 4.41 0.36 12.13
CA LEU A 100 5.35 -0.14 13.14
C LEU A 100 6.44 0.90 13.46
N THR A 101 6.88 1.62 12.43
CA THR A 101 7.86 2.70 12.56
C THR A 101 7.26 3.94 13.23
N LEU A 102 5.99 4.28 12.95
CA LEU A 102 5.30 5.40 13.60
C LEU A 102 4.93 5.10 15.07
N ALA A 103 4.53 3.87 15.33
CA ALA A 103 3.82 3.42 16.52
C ALA A 103 4.80 2.93 17.60
N GLU A 104 5.64 3.84 18.08
CA GLU A 104 6.50 3.57 19.24
C GLU A 104 5.66 3.26 20.49
N GLY A 105 6.00 2.17 21.19
CA GLY A 105 5.30 1.74 22.39
C GLY A 105 3.94 1.06 22.15
N ILE A 106 3.49 0.92 20.90
CA ILE A 106 2.27 0.16 20.58
C ILE A 106 2.62 -1.33 20.43
N PRO A 107 1.83 -2.24 21.04
CA PRO A 107 1.97 -3.67 20.83
C PRO A 107 1.85 -4.04 19.37
N LEU A 108 2.67 -4.99 18.94
CA LEU A 108 2.78 -5.37 17.54
C LEU A 108 1.48 -5.96 16.97
N SER A 109 0.70 -6.65 17.79
CA SER A 109 -0.65 -7.13 17.43
C SER A 109 -1.60 -5.99 17.09
N SER A 110 -1.54 -4.88 17.81
CA SER A 110 -2.33 -3.68 17.54
C SER A 110 -1.89 -3.00 16.24
N VAL A 111 -0.59 -2.96 15.96
CA VAL A 111 -0.07 -2.46 14.67
C VAL A 111 -0.66 -3.25 13.51
N LEU A 112 -0.56 -4.59 13.55
CA LEU A 112 -1.14 -5.43 12.50
C LEU A 112 -2.66 -5.28 12.37
N LEU A 113 -3.38 -5.20 13.49
CA LEU A 113 -4.82 -4.98 13.50
C LEU A 113 -5.19 -3.67 12.79
N ILE A 114 -4.51 -2.57 13.13
CA ILE A 114 -4.73 -1.25 12.52
C ILE A 114 -4.40 -1.30 11.03
N SER A 115 -3.26 -1.90 10.65
CA SER A 115 -2.88 -2.05 9.24
C SER A 115 -3.91 -2.87 8.46
N ALA A 116 -4.39 -3.98 9.01
CA ALA A 116 -5.38 -4.83 8.37
C ALA A 116 -6.73 -4.13 8.24
N ALA A 117 -7.19 -3.46 9.29
CA ALA A 117 -8.42 -2.67 9.30
C ALA A 117 -8.35 -1.54 8.28
N LEU A 118 -7.21 -0.84 8.16
CA LEU A 118 -7.01 0.19 7.17
C LEU A 118 -7.05 -0.37 5.74
N VAL A 119 -6.32 -1.46 5.48
CA VAL A 119 -6.34 -2.11 4.16
C VAL A 119 -7.75 -2.55 3.80
N ALA A 120 -8.46 -3.23 4.71
CA ALA A 120 -9.86 -3.63 4.50
C ALA A 120 -10.76 -2.41 4.22
N SER A 121 -10.57 -1.30 4.95
CA SER A 121 -11.34 -0.07 4.75
C SER A 121 -11.06 0.57 3.39
N VAL A 122 -9.79 0.65 2.98
CA VAL A 122 -9.40 1.14 1.64
C VAL A 122 -10.03 0.28 0.55
N ARG A 123 -9.93 -1.04 0.67
CA ARG A 123 -10.52 -1.98 -0.30
C ARG A 123 -12.03 -1.87 -0.38
N THR A 124 -12.71 -1.84 0.76
CA THR A 124 -14.18 -1.75 0.85
C THR A 124 -14.68 -0.43 0.29
N THR A 125 -14.03 0.69 0.63
CA THR A 125 -14.42 2.01 0.14
C THR A 125 -14.19 2.19 -1.35
N ALA A 126 -13.31 1.41 -2.00
CA ALA A 126 -13.16 1.42 -3.46
C ALA A 126 -14.44 0.99 -4.21
N TYR A 127 -15.33 0.25 -3.54
CA TYR A 127 -16.65 -0.13 -4.09
C TYR A 127 -17.69 1.00 -3.96
N ILE A 128 -17.46 1.94 -3.04
CA ILE A 128 -18.35 3.10 -2.81
C ILE A 128 -17.86 4.29 -3.64
N SER A 129 -16.60 4.66 -3.46
CA SER A 129 -15.94 5.75 -4.17
C SER A 129 -14.43 5.53 -4.22
N GLU A 130 -13.88 5.47 -5.42
CA GLU A 130 -12.43 5.34 -5.62
C GLU A 130 -11.68 6.57 -5.09
N SER A 131 -12.28 7.76 -5.07
CA SER A 131 -11.64 8.95 -4.49
C SER A 131 -11.50 8.84 -2.97
N LEU A 132 -12.53 8.34 -2.28
CA LEU A 132 -12.49 8.10 -0.83
C LEU A 132 -11.43 7.05 -0.48
N SER A 133 -11.39 5.96 -1.26
CA SER A 133 -10.40 4.90 -1.08
C SER A 133 -8.97 5.43 -1.25
N LYS A 134 -8.74 6.30 -2.24
CA LYS A 134 -7.45 6.97 -2.46
C LYS A 134 -7.05 7.85 -1.27
N ASP A 135 -8.00 8.59 -0.69
CA ASP A 135 -7.76 9.46 0.45
C ASP A 135 -7.41 8.67 1.72
N LEU A 136 -8.04 7.51 1.94
CA LEU A 136 -7.67 6.61 3.03
C LEU A 136 -6.30 5.97 2.81
N ALA A 137 -6.02 5.50 1.59
CA ALA A 137 -4.79 4.79 1.26
C ALA A 137 -3.54 5.66 1.42
N LYS A 138 -3.64 6.96 1.14
CA LYS A 138 -2.51 7.90 1.24
C LYS A 138 -2.26 8.42 2.65
N MET A 139 -3.19 8.21 3.59
CA MET A 139 -3.13 8.76 4.94
C MET A 139 -1.85 8.33 5.68
N ILE A 140 -1.64 7.02 5.83
CA ILE A 140 -0.47 6.49 6.57
C ILE A 140 0.87 6.84 5.93
N PRO A 141 1.07 6.69 4.60
CA PRO A 141 2.34 7.08 4.00
C PRO A 141 2.65 8.57 4.17
N PHE A 142 1.67 9.46 4.08
CA PHE A 142 1.92 10.89 4.33
C PHE A 142 2.12 11.21 5.81
N THR A 143 1.43 10.52 6.72
CA THR A 143 1.70 10.63 8.16
C THR A 143 3.12 10.17 8.48
N PHE A 144 3.60 9.08 7.87
CA PHE A 144 4.98 8.64 7.99
C PHE A 144 5.94 9.76 7.60
N LEU A 145 5.73 10.38 6.44
CA LEU A 145 6.56 11.47 5.96
C LEU A 145 6.57 12.66 6.92
N ALA A 146 5.38 13.05 7.43
CA ALA A 146 5.25 14.15 8.37
C ALA A 146 5.99 13.89 9.69
N ILE A 147 5.83 12.70 10.26
CA ILE A 147 6.51 12.32 11.51
C ILE A 147 8.02 12.19 11.29
N ALA A 148 8.44 11.63 10.15
CA ALA A 148 9.85 11.45 9.81
C ALA A 148 10.64 12.77 9.80
N PHE A 149 10.00 13.88 9.43
CA PHE A 149 10.65 15.20 9.43
C PHE A 149 10.47 15.99 10.72
N THR A 150 9.42 15.73 11.48
CA THR A 150 9.09 16.53 12.68
C THR A 150 9.60 15.92 13.96
N LYS A 151 9.88 14.61 13.99
CA LYS A 151 10.34 13.90 15.18
C LYS A 151 11.87 13.80 15.21
N PRO A 152 12.53 14.41 16.22
CA PRO A 152 13.96 14.21 16.44
C PRO A 152 14.28 12.72 16.66
N GLY A 153 15.37 12.24 16.07
CA GLY A 153 15.81 10.85 16.24
C GLY A 153 14.93 9.80 15.54
N PHE A 154 13.97 10.19 14.68
CA PHE A 154 13.13 9.24 13.96
C PHE A 154 13.92 8.21 13.14
N PHE A 155 15.07 8.61 12.61
CA PHE A 155 15.96 7.76 11.81
C PHE A 155 17.08 7.09 12.63
N GLU A 156 16.97 7.06 13.97
CA GLU A 156 17.92 6.32 14.80
C GLU A 156 17.84 4.82 14.50
N VAL A 157 18.98 4.23 14.12
CA VAL A 157 19.05 2.85 13.62
C VAL A 157 18.73 1.83 14.72
N SER A 158 19.12 2.11 15.97
CA SER A 158 18.99 1.15 17.07
C SER A 158 17.53 0.82 17.41
N PRO A 159 16.63 1.80 17.66
CA PRO A 159 15.21 1.55 17.83
C PRO A 159 14.57 0.88 16.61
N LEU A 160 14.89 1.34 15.39
CA LEU A 160 14.32 0.79 14.16
C LEU A 160 14.68 -0.69 13.96
N LEU A 161 15.95 -1.04 14.17
CA LEU A 161 16.42 -2.41 14.02
C LEU A 161 15.73 -3.35 15.02
N SER A 162 15.53 -2.90 16.26
CA SER A 162 14.85 -3.70 17.29
C SER A 162 13.42 -4.07 16.86
N ARG A 163 12.70 -3.15 16.20
CA ARG A 163 11.34 -3.38 15.70
C ARG A 163 11.32 -4.28 14.45
N ILE A 164 12.32 -4.15 13.56
CA ILE A 164 12.44 -5.01 12.37
C ILE A 164 12.67 -6.47 12.77
N LEU A 165 13.42 -6.73 13.84
CA LEU A 165 13.65 -8.07 14.36
C LEU A 165 12.37 -8.74 14.90
N GLU A 166 11.32 -7.97 15.20
CA GLU A 166 10.02 -8.52 15.60
C GLU A 166 9.20 -9.02 14.39
N ILE A 167 9.52 -8.61 13.15
CA ILE A 167 8.75 -8.95 11.93
C ILE A 167 8.55 -10.46 11.71
N PRO A 168 9.55 -11.34 11.88
CA PRO A 168 9.36 -12.77 11.64
C PRO A 168 8.29 -13.40 12.54
N THR A 169 8.13 -12.90 13.77
CA THR A 169 7.10 -13.39 14.70
C THR A 169 5.67 -13.16 14.17
N LEU A 170 5.51 -12.17 13.29
CA LEU A 170 4.24 -11.76 12.73
C LEU A 170 3.73 -12.68 11.63
N LEU A 171 4.64 -13.37 10.93
CA LEU A 171 4.28 -14.23 9.80
C LEU A 171 3.26 -15.31 10.20
N SER A 172 3.20 -15.68 11.49
CA SER A 172 2.23 -16.63 12.03
C SER A 172 0.80 -16.07 12.16
N ILE A 173 0.63 -14.76 12.40
CA ILE A 173 -0.67 -14.10 12.64
C ILE A 173 -1.23 -13.47 11.36
N ILE A 174 -0.36 -13.07 10.44
CA ILE A 174 -0.74 -12.43 9.17
C ILE A 174 -1.81 -13.21 8.39
N PRO A 175 -1.80 -14.56 8.29
CA PRO A 175 -2.83 -15.30 7.59
C PRO A 175 -4.26 -14.99 8.07
N TYR A 176 -4.48 -14.78 9.37
CA TYR A 176 -5.82 -14.47 9.91
C TYR A 176 -6.34 -13.12 9.38
N TYR A 177 -5.47 -12.11 9.32
CA TYR A 177 -5.81 -10.80 8.78
C TYR A 177 -6.04 -10.85 7.26
N LEU A 178 -5.24 -11.64 6.53
CA LEU A 178 -5.46 -11.83 5.09
C LEU A 178 -6.79 -12.51 4.79
N ILE A 179 -7.12 -13.58 5.51
CA ILE A 179 -8.40 -14.27 5.36
C ILE A 179 -9.55 -13.28 5.60
N PHE A 180 -9.45 -12.44 6.62
CA PHE A 180 -10.44 -11.40 6.89
C PHE A 180 -10.57 -10.41 5.73
N ILE A 181 -9.46 -9.83 5.25
CA ILE A 181 -9.50 -8.82 4.17
C ILE A 181 -10.06 -9.44 2.88
N VAL A 182 -9.62 -10.65 2.53
CA VAL A 182 -10.12 -11.37 1.35
C VAL A 182 -11.61 -11.69 1.48
N SER A 183 -12.07 -12.09 2.68
CA SER A 183 -13.49 -12.37 2.91
C SER A 183 -14.35 -11.12 2.70
N ILE A 184 -13.94 -9.98 3.25
CA ILE A 184 -14.63 -8.70 3.05
C ILE A 184 -14.61 -8.29 1.58
N GLU A 185 -13.48 -8.41 0.90
CA GLU A 185 -13.35 -8.12 -0.52
C GLU A 185 -14.35 -8.95 -1.34
N LEU A 186 -14.43 -10.27 -1.10
CA LEU A 186 -15.36 -11.16 -1.80
C LEU A 186 -16.82 -10.79 -1.56
N ILE A 187 -17.18 -10.42 -0.33
CA ILE A 187 -18.54 -9.95 0.02
C ILE A 187 -18.87 -8.68 -0.78
N MET A 188 -17.99 -7.69 -0.78
CA MET A 188 -18.21 -6.44 -1.52
C MET A 188 -18.30 -6.66 -3.03
N ARG A 189 -17.51 -7.59 -3.56
CA ARG A 189 -17.54 -7.99 -4.96
C ARG A 189 -18.87 -8.62 -5.35
N PHE A 190 -19.40 -9.49 -4.49
CA PHE A 190 -20.70 -10.10 -4.69
C PHE A 190 -21.81 -9.05 -4.67
N LEU A 191 -21.79 -8.13 -3.71
CA LEU A 191 -22.76 -7.03 -3.63
C LEU A 191 -22.73 -6.13 -4.88
N ASP A 192 -21.54 -5.78 -5.37
CA ASP A 192 -21.38 -5.00 -6.60
C ASP A 192 -21.93 -5.72 -7.83
N PHE A 193 -21.68 -7.03 -7.93
CA PHE A 193 -22.22 -7.85 -9.01
C PHE A 193 -23.76 -7.87 -8.97
N VAL A 194 -24.34 -8.09 -7.79
CA VAL A 194 -25.80 -8.10 -7.59
C VAL A 194 -26.41 -6.75 -7.97
N ASN A 195 -25.85 -5.63 -7.50
CA ASN A 195 -26.33 -4.29 -7.82
C ASN A 195 -26.32 -4.02 -9.33
N LYS A 196 -25.25 -4.41 -10.04
CA LYS A 196 -25.15 -4.26 -11.50
C LYS A 196 -26.23 -5.05 -12.24
N VAL A 197 -26.56 -6.25 -11.79
CA VAL A 197 -27.60 -7.10 -12.40
C VAL A 197 -29.00 -6.50 -12.21
N PHE A 198 -29.29 -5.88 -11.06
CA PHE A 198 -30.58 -5.25 -10.80
C PHE A 198 -30.75 -3.91 -11.54
N VAL A 199 -29.75 -3.03 -11.48
CA VAL A 199 -29.81 -1.73 -12.18
C VAL A 199 -29.89 -1.92 -13.70
N SER A 200 -29.18 -2.90 -14.26
CA SER A 200 -29.27 -3.24 -15.69
C SER A 200 -30.66 -3.69 -16.15
N LYS A 201 -31.56 -4.09 -15.24
CA LYS A 201 -32.94 -4.46 -15.59
C LYS A 201 -33.90 -3.27 -15.64
N GLU A 202 -33.54 -2.14 -15.05
CA GLU A 202 -34.40 -0.94 -15.02
C GLU A 202 -34.19 -0.03 -16.26
N GLU A 203 -33.10 -0.21 -17.02
CA GLU A 203 -32.80 0.54 -18.24
C GLU A 203 -33.27 -0.14 -19.56
N LEU A 204 -34.11 -1.18 -19.47
CA LEU A 204 -34.74 -1.89 -20.61
C LEU A 204 -36.26 -1.74 -20.58
#